data_AF-A0A254N2X3-F1
#
_entry.id   AF-A0A254N2X3-F1
#
_cell.length_a   1.000
_cell.length_b   1.000
_cell.length_c   1.000
_cell.angle_alpha   90.00
_cell.angle_beta   90.00
_cell.angle_gamma   90.00
#
_symmetry.space_group_name_H-M   'P 1'
#
loop_
_entity.id
_entity.type
_entity.pdbx_description
1 polymer ?
#
loop_
_entity_poly.entity_id
_entity_poly.type
_entity_poly.pdbx_seq_one_letter_code
_entity_poly.pdbx_strand_id
1 'polypeptide(L)'
;MRPPDDFKFNIKAFRLLTGHQTPPNVFPPDIQQALPPLSGRKKNWYYADLPREIVDEIWLRFKAAVEPLKAACKLRAVHFQYLHSAMVFGAGIAITFAAYRLLNLIAVAAFWIAYILTREGLQNPVRDGR
;
A
#
# COMPACT_ATOMS: atom_id res chain seq x y z
N MET A 1 33.04 -22.93 1.70
CA MET A 1 32.10 -24.04 2.03
C MET A 1 31.10 -24.18 0.90
N ARG A 2 30.92 -25.39 0.37
CA ARG A 2 29.89 -25.70 -0.64
C ARG A 2 28.64 -26.24 0.08
N PRO A 3 27.42 -25.74 -0.21
CA PRO A 3 26.20 -26.30 0.35
C PRO A 3 26.01 -27.76 -0.08
N PRO A 4 25.33 -28.60 0.74
CA PRO A 4 24.91 -29.94 0.32
C PRO A 4 24.11 -29.90 -0.98
N ASP A 5 24.15 -30.98 -1.77
CA ASP A 5 23.54 -30.98 -3.11
C ASP A 5 22.01 -30.80 -3.08
N ASP A 6 21.35 -31.21 -1.99
CA ASP A 6 19.90 -31.05 -1.78
C ASP A 6 19.48 -29.70 -1.18
N PHE A 7 20.43 -28.83 -0.86
CA PHE A 7 20.13 -27.56 -0.24
C PHE A 7 19.33 -26.63 -1.18
N LYS A 8 18.20 -26.10 -0.69
CA LYS A 8 17.35 -25.15 -1.41
C LYS A 8 17.34 -23.78 -0.74
N PHE A 9 17.38 -22.72 -1.52
CA PHE A 9 17.33 -21.33 -1.10
C PHE A 9 15.90 -20.79 -1.06
N ASN A 10 15.60 -19.97 -0.05
CA ASN A 10 14.46 -19.05 -0.08
C ASN A 10 15.00 -17.64 -0.30
N ILE A 11 14.46 -16.92 -1.28
CA ILE A 11 14.94 -15.59 -1.65
C ILE A 11 13.93 -14.56 -1.16
N LYS A 12 14.38 -13.53 -0.45
CA LYS A 12 13.53 -12.37 -0.16
C LYS A 12 13.52 -11.44 -1.38
N ALA A 13 12.34 -11.00 -1.79
CA ALA A 13 12.20 -10.03 -2.86
C ALA A 13 12.90 -8.71 -2.51
N PHE A 14 13.36 -8.00 -3.54
CA PHE A 14 13.97 -6.68 -3.36
C PHE A 14 12.96 -5.72 -2.71
N ARG A 15 13.42 -4.92 -1.74
CA ARG A 15 12.56 -4.13 -0.84
C ARG A 15 11.62 -3.16 -1.56
N LEU A 16 12.03 -2.64 -2.71
CA LEU A 16 11.17 -1.80 -3.53
C LEU A 16 9.91 -2.56 -3.99
N LEU A 17 10.07 -3.83 -4.40
CA LEU A 17 9.00 -4.67 -4.93
C LEU A 17 7.98 -5.09 -3.86
N THR A 18 8.29 -4.86 -2.59
CA THR A 18 7.39 -5.12 -1.46
C THR A 18 6.87 -3.84 -0.82
N GLY A 19 6.99 -2.69 -1.49
CA GLY A 19 6.46 -1.41 -1.02
C GLY A 19 7.23 -0.79 0.15
N HIS A 20 8.45 -1.25 0.43
CA HIS A 20 9.27 -0.67 1.49
C HIS A 20 10.05 0.55 0.97
N GLN A 21 10.36 1.47 1.89
CA GLN A 21 11.23 2.61 1.59
C GLN A 21 12.60 2.12 1.09
N THR A 22 13.04 2.67 -0.03
CA THR A 22 14.27 2.26 -0.71
C THR A 22 15.24 3.44 -0.81
N PRO A 23 16.36 3.43 -0.06
CA PRO A 23 17.37 4.49 -0.15
C PRO A 23 18.14 4.41 -1.48
N PRO A 24 18.76 5.51 -1.95
CA PRO A 24 19.43 5.56 -3.25
C PRO A 24 20.58 4.55 -3.38
N ASN A 25 21.35 4.39 -2.31
CA ASN A 25 22.59 3.60 -2.30
C ASN A 25 22.39 2.09 -2.51
N VAL A 26 21.15 1.59 -2.45
CA VAL A 26 20.86 0.16 -2.63
C VAL A 26 20.45 -0.19 -4.06
N PHE A 27 20.23 0.81 -4.92
CA PHE A 27 19.96 0.59 -6.33
C PHE A 27 21.27 0.28 -7.07
N PRO A 28 21.22 -0.47 -8.19
CA PRO A 28 22.35 -0.57 -9.11
C PRO A 28 22.85 0.81 -9.56
N PRO A 29 24.18 1.03 -9.76
CA PRO A 29 24.75 2.35 -10.05
C PRO A 29 24.14 3.04 -11.27
N ASP A 30 23.80 2.28 -12.31
CA ASP A 30 23.16 2.78 -13.52
C ASP A 30 21.70 3.20 -13.27
N ILE A 31 20.97 2.47 -12.42
CA ILE A 31 19.63 2.86 -12.00
C ILE A 31 19.69 4.12 -11.12
N GLN A 32 20.69 4.25 -10.24
CA GLN A 32 20.88 5.44 -9.41
C GLN A 32 20.94 6.73 -10.24
N GLN A 33 21.60 6.68 -11.42
CA GLN A 33 21.72 7.82 -12.33
C GLN A 33 20.39 8.16 -13.02
N ALA A 34 19.51 7.17 -13.20
CA ALA A 34 18.20 7.35 -13.82
C ALA A 34 17.09 7.70 -12.81
N LEU A 35 17.39 7.71 -11.50
CA LEU A 35 16.37 7.99 -10.48
C LEU A 35 15.82 9.42 -10.62
N PRO A 36 14.49 9.61 -10.53
CA PRO A 36 13.91 10.95 -10.55
C PRO A 36 14.35 11.73 -9.30
N PRO A 37 14.47 13.06 -9.39
CA PRO A 37 14.81 13.89 -8.23
C PRO A 37 13.77 13.71 -7.11
N LEU A 38 14.24 13.62 -5.87
CA LEU A 38 13.37 13.55 -4.71
C LEU A 38 12.82 14.95 -4.38
N SER A 39 11.50 15.05 -4.27
CA SER A 39 10.83 16.31 -3.90
C SER A 39 10.85 16.53 -2.38
N GLY A 40 11.18 17.76 -1.97
CA GLY A 40 11.06 18.21 -0.58
C GLY A 40 12.01 17.48 0.39
N ARG A 41 11.47 16.99 1.51
CA ARG A 41 12.25 16.28 2.56
C ARG A 41 12.34 14.77 2.35
N LYS A 42 11.82 14.22 1.23
CA LYS A 42 11.89 12.77 0.96
C LYS A 42 13.36 12.36 0.78
N LYS A 43 13.75 11.25 1.41
CA LYS A 43 15.10 10.67 1.33
C LYS A 43 15.14 9.32 0.60
N ASN A 44 13.98 8.70 0.42
CA ASN A 44 13.82 7.34 -0.08
C ASN A 44 12.74 7.32 -1.16
N TRP A 45 12.85 6.38 -2.10
CA TRP A 45 11.81 6.09 -3.09
C TRP A 45 10.92 4.95 -2.61
N TYR A 46 9.64 5.08 -2.93
CA TYR A 46 8.67 4.00 -2.86
C TYR A 46 8.34 3.50 -4.26
N TYR A 47 7.72 2.33 -4.35
CA TYR A 47 7.31 1.73 -5.63
C TYR A 47 6.50 2.71 -6.51
N ALA A 48 5.60 3.49 -5.89
CA ALA A 48 4.75 4.45 -6.58
C ALA A 48 5.46 5.76 -6.99
N ASP A 49 6.64 6.04 -6.45
CA ASP A 49 7.40 7.25 -6.79
C ASP A 49 8.28 7.07 -8.04
N LEU A 50 8.41 5.84 -8.56
CA LEU A 50 9.33 5.53 -9.65
C LEU A 50 8.61 5.42 -11.00
N PRO A 51 9.24 5.91 -12.09
CA PRO A 51 8.80 5.65 -13.45
C PRO A 51 8.70 4.15 -13.72
N ARG A 52 7.75 3.78 -14.57
CA ARG A 52 7.46 2.38 -14.89
C ARG A 52 8.66 1.67 -15.49
N GLU A 53 9.43 2.38 -16.31
CA GLU A 53 10.62 1.88 -17.00
C GLU A 53 11.67 1.41 -15.99
N ILE A 54 11.88 2.17 -14.91
CA ILE A 54 12.81 1.79 -13.84
C ILE A 54 12.29 0.57 -13.08
N VAL A 55 10.99 0.53 -12.79
CA VAL A 55 10.36 -0.59 -12.09
C VAL A 55 10.47 -1.88 -12.91
N ASP A 56 10.21 -1.81 -14.21
CA ASP A 56 10.28 -2.94 -15.13
C ASP A 56 11.72 -3.47 -15.24
N GLU A 57 12.72 -2.59 -15.29
CA GLU A 57 14.14 -2.97 -15.29
C GLU A 57 14.55 -3.67 -13.98
N ILE A 58 14.08 -3.17 -12.83
CA ILE A 58 14.31 -3.83 -11.54
C ILE A 58 13.69 -5.23 -11.52
N TRP A 59 12.48 -5.39 -12.05
CA TRP A 59 11.83 -6.69 -12.19
C TRP A 59 12.60 -7.63 -13.12
N LEU A 60 13.09 -7.12 -14.25
CA LEU A 60 13.89 -7.88 -15.20
C LEU A 60 15.15 -8.43 -14.52
N ARG A 61 15.89 -7.57 -13.83
CA ARG A 61 17.11 -7.95 -13.10
C ARG A 61 16.84 -8.92 -11.96
N PHE A 62 15.75 -8.70 -11.21
CA PHE A 62 15.36 -9.61 -10.14
C PHE A 62 15.08 -11.02 -10.69
N LYS A 63 14.31 -11.13 -11.78
CA LYS A 63 14.05 -12.41 -12.45
C LYS A 63 15.35 -13.04 -12.95
N ALA A 64 16.22 -12.27 -13.61
CA ALA A 64 17.50 -12.75 -14.10
C ALA A 64 18.42 -13.27 -12.98
N ALA A 65 18.39 -12.64 -11.80
CA ALA A 65 19.16 -13.10 -10.64
C ALA A 65 18.60 -14.39 -10.01
N VAL A 66 17.29 -14.62 -10.11
CA VAL A 66 16.62 -15.81 -9.58
C VAL A 66 16.70 -17.00 -10.55
N GLU A 67 16.77 -16.74 -11.86
CA GLU A 67 16.74 -17.78 -12.90
C GLU A 67 17.81 -18.87 -12.72
N PRO A 68 19.09 -18.58 -12.39
CA PRO A 68 20.09 -19.64 -12.17
C PRO A 68 19.74 -20.59 -11.02
N LEU A 69 19.11 -20.08 -9.96
CA LEU A 69 18.68 -20.89 -8.82
C LEU A 69 17.47 -21.75 -9.17
N LYS A 70 16.57 -21.22 -10.01
CA LYS A 70 15.46 -21.99 -10.57
C LYS A 70 15.96 -23.09 -11.51
N ALA A 71 16.86 -22.77 -12.44
CA ALA A 71 17.45 -23.70 -13.40
C ALA A 71 18.25 -24.82 -12.72
N ALA A 72 18.95 -24.53 -11.62
CA ALA A 72 19.64 -25.52 -10.81
C ALA A 72 18.71 -26.32 -9.87
N CYS A 73 17.39 -26.12 -9.95
CA CYS A 73 16.40 -26.66 -9.02
C CYS A 73 16.70 -26.35 -7.55
N LYS A 74 17.44 -25.27 -7.25
CA LYS A 74 17.83 -24.85 -5.90
C LYS A 74 16.93 -23.77 -5.32
N LEU A 75 15.93 -23.28 -6.05
CA LEU A 75 14.95 -22.32 -5.55
C LEU A 75 13.76 -23.02 -4.88
N ARG A 76 13.52 -22.72 -3.60
CA ARG A 76 12.33 -23.21 -2.87
C ARG A 76 11.16 -22.24 -2.94
N ALA A 77 11.40 -20.97 -2.65
CA ALA A 77 10.36 -19.94 -2.63
C ALA A 77 10.95 -18.54 -2.79
N VAL A 78 10.12 -17.61 -3.27
CA VAL A 78 10.38 -16.17 -3.25
C VAL A 78 9.42 -15.51 -2.28
N HIS A 79 9.95 -14.81 -1.27
CA HIS A 79 9.18 -14.22 -0.19
C HIS A 79 8.94 -12.74 -0.44
N PHE A 80 7.68 -12.36 -0.61
CA PHE A 80 7.21 -10.96 -0.69
C PHE A 80 6.62 -10.56 0.67
N GLN A 81 7.42 -9.89 1.50
CA GLN A 81 7.00 -9.41 2.82
C GLN A 81 6.50 -7.98 2.68
N TYR A 82 5.21 -7.74 2.82
CA TYR A 82 4.60 -6.41 2.79
C TYR A 82 4.53 -5.80 4.20
N LEU A 83 4.46 -4.47 4.26
CA LEU A 83 4.26 -3.74 5.52
C LEU A 83 2.90 -4.13 6.14
N HIS A 84 2.94 -4.59 7.39
CA HIS A 84 1.75 -5.02 8.13
C HIS A 84 0.67 -3.93 8.21
N SER A 85 1.08 -2.66 8.30
CA SER A 85 0.17 -1.51 8.35
C SER A 85 -0.65 -1.36 7.08
N ALA A 86 -0.06 -1.56 5.90
CA ALA A 86 -0.76 -1.42 4.62
C ALA A 86 -1.93 -2.40 4.51
N MET A 87 -1.77 -3.61 5.04
CA MET A 87 -2.82 -4.63 5.06
C MET A 87 -3.97 -4.26 6.01
N VAL A 88 -3.66 -3.72 7.19
CA VAL A 88 -4.66 -3.28 8.18
C VAL A 88 -5.47 -2.09 7.65
N PHE A 89 -4.83 -1.10 7.02
CA PHE A 89 -5.52 0.03 6.40
C PHE A 89 -6.47 -0.41 5.28
N GLY A 90 -6.03 -1.32 4.41
CA GLY A 90 -6.87 -1.86 3.33
C GLY A 90 -8.12 -2.58 3.86
N ALA A 91 -7.97 -3.41 4.89
CA ALA A 91 -9.09 -4.09 5.54
C ALA A 91 -10.06 -3.10 6.20
N GLY A 92 -9.55 -2.07 6.87
CA GLY A 92 -10.37 -1.00 7.46
C GLY A 92 -11.22 -0.28 6.42
N ILE A 93 -10.62 0.14 5.30
CA ILE A 93 -11.34 0.79 4.20
C ILE A 93 -12.41 -0.14 3.62
N ALA A 94 -12.09 -1.42 3.39
CA ALA A 94 -13.04 -2.39 2.87
C ALA A 94 -14.25 -2.62 3.80
N ILE A 95 -14.01 -2.70 5.11
CA ILE A 95 -15.07 -2.83 6.12
C ILE A 95 -15.94 -1.57 6.15
N THR A 96 -15.34 -0.37 6.18
CA THR A 96 -16.09 0.89 6.16
C THR A 96 -16.90 1.03 4.87
N PHE A 97 -16.32 0.67 3.72
CA PHE A 97 -17.00 0.70 2.43
C PHE A 97 -18.15 -0.32 2.36
N ALA A 98 -17.95 -1.54 2.87
CA ALA A 98 -18.99 -2.55 2.95
C ALA A 98 -20.11 -2.14 3.90
N ALA A 99 -19.78 -1.58 5.07
CA ALA A 99 -20.76 -1.04 6.02
C ALA A 99 -21.55 0.12 5.41
N TYR A 100 -20.87 1.05 4.73
CA TYR A 100 -21.52 2.14 4.00
C TYR A 100 -22.50 1.62 2.94
N ARG A 101 -22.08 0.62 2.16
CA ARG A 101 -22.87 0.03 1.06
C ARG A 101 -24.00 -0.87 1.52
N LEU A 102 -23.82 -1.64 2.59
CA LEU A 102 -24.81 -2.60 3.09
C LEU A 102 -25.83 -1.94 4.02
N LEU A 103 -25.41 -0.96 4.81
CA LEU A 103 -26.25 -0.43 5.87
C LEU A 103 -27.01 0.83 5.44
N ASN A 104 -26.60 1.57 4.40
CA ASN A 104 -27.25 2.82 3.94
C ASN A 104 -27.59 3.81 5.08
N LEU A 105 -26.96 3.63 6.25
CA LEU A 105 -27.56 3.93 7.55
C LEU A 105 -27.12 5.29 8.07
N ILE A 106 -26.01 5.82 7.58
CA ILE A 106 -25.46 7.07 8.10
C ILE A 106 -26.07 8.27 7.36
N ALA A 107 -26.36 8.16 6.06
CA ALA A 107 -26.97 9.25 5.29
C ALA A 107 -28.46 9.43 5.61
N VAL A 108 -29.22 8.33 5.65
CA VAL A 108 -30.66 8.37 5.93
C VAL A 108 -30.93 8.71 7.40
N ALA A 109 -30.20 8.12 8.35
CA ALA A 109 -30.38 8.45 9.76
C ALA A 109 -29.96 9.89 10.08
N ALA A 110 -28.86 10.40 9.50
CA ALA A 110 -28.48 11.80 9.66
C ALA A 110 -29.55 12.75 9.10
N PHE A 111 -30.15 12.41 7.94
CA PHE A 111 -31.26 13.17 7.37
C PHE A 111 -32.49 13.18 8.29
N TRP A 112 -32.89 12.02 8.83
CA TRP A 112 -34.05 11.94 9.74
C TRP A 112 -33.82 12.61 11.09
N ILE A 113 -32.61 12.50 11.66
CA ILE A 113 -32.25 13.18 12.91
C ILE A 113 -32.27 14.71 12.71
N ALA A 114 -31.69 15.21 11.62
CA ALA A 114 -31.75 16.63 11.28
C ALA A 114 -33.19 17.10 11.03
N TYR A 115 -33.99 16.30 10.31
CA TYR A 115 -35.40 16.61 10.05
C TYR A 115 -36.23 16.70 11.34
N ILE A 116 -36.07 15.76 12.27
CA ILE A 116 -36.78 15.74 13.56
C ILE A 116 -36.39 16.94 14.42
N LEU A 117 -35.08 17.21 14.57
CA LEU A 117 -34.59 18.32 15.38
C LEU A 117 -34.98 19.69 14.83
N THR A 118 -35.06 19.84 13.50
CA THR A 118 -35.43 21.11 12.86
C THR A 118 -36.95 21.34 12.83
N ARG A 119 -37.76 20.27 12.87
CA ARG A 119 -39.23 20.35 12.91
C ARG A 119 -39.78 20.81 14.26
N GLU A 120 -39.16 20.39 15.36
CA GLU A 120 -39.56 20.75 16.73
C GLU A 120 -39.37 22.27 17.00
N GLY A 121 -38.36 22.90 16.40
CA GLY A 121 -38.04 24.31 16.58
C GLY A 121 -39.02 25.31 15.95
N LEU A 122 -39.96 24.84 15.11
CA LEU A 122 -40.91 25.71 14.40
C LEU A 122 -42.32 25.76 15.03
N GLN A 123 -42.57 25.06 16.15
CA GLN A 123 -43.90 25.01 16.79
C GLN A 123 -44.07 25.87 18.06
N ASN A 124 -43.07 26.65 18.47
CA ASN A 124 -43.23 27.61 19.57
C ASN A 124 -43.36 29.04 19.06
N PRO A 125 -44.58 29.53 18.75
CA PRO A 125 -44.79 30.96 18.57
C PRO A 125 -44.59 31.63 19.93
N VAL A 126 -43.66 32.56 19.95
CA VAL A 126 -43.38 33.49 21.05
C VAL A 126 -44.70 34.04 21.61
N ARG A 127 -45.02 33.70 22.85
CA ARG A 127 -46.02 34.42 23.63
C ARG A 127 -45.39 35.74 24.08
N ASP A 128 -45.63 36.77 23.28
CA ASP A 128 -45.58 38.18 23.67
C ASP A 128 -46.67 38.45 24.74
N GLY A 129 -46.37 39.36 25.67
CA GLY A 129 -47.29 39.71 26.75
C GLY A 129 -46.58 40.40 27.91
N ARG A 130 -46.17 41.65 27.65
CA ARG A 130 -46.09 42.69 28.68
C ARG A 130 -47.48 43.00 29.25
#